data_AF-A0A949HHC9-F1
#
_entry.id   AF-A0A949HHC9-F1
#
_cell.length_a   1.000
_cell.length_b   1.000
_cell.length_c   1.000
_cell.angle_alpha   90.00
_cell.angle_beta   90.00
_cell.angle_gamma   90.00
#
_symmetry.space_group_name_H-M   'P 1'
#
loop_
_entity.id
_entity.type
_entity.pdbx_description
1 polymer ?
#
loop_
_entity_poly.entity_id
_entity_poly.type
_entity_poly.pdbx_seq_one_letter_code
_entity_poly.pdbx_strand_id
1 'polypeptide(L)'
;MQGKRWRLQAGEIANFGGEFKVDSGHTEWVDARAHQTGFTTTFPPNQKIPYWTGGKEYDIDFNSMREGRSSTLPTYAVVTSRSYHTGGVNSMMLDGSVRMTSQTIASQVWKALGTRSGSEVVREVE
;
A
#
# COMPACT_ATOMS: atom_id res chain seq x y z
N MET A 1 29.24 5.04 12.15
CA MET A 1 28.37 5.27 10.98
C MET A 1 26.93 5.32 11.49
N GLN A 2 26.32 6.50 11.42
CA GLN A 2 25.00 6.85 12.00
C GLN A 2 23.87 5.86 11.66
N GLY A 3 22.96 5.68 12.62
CA GLY A 3 21.84 4.76 12.58
C GLY A 3 20.91 4.96 11.38
N LYS A 4 20.79 3.91 10.57
CA LYS A 4 19.75 3.81 9.54
C LYS A 4 18.40 3.59 10.23
N ARG A 5 17.51 4.58 10.09
CA ARG A 5 16.11 4.49 10.47
C ARG A 5 15.43 3.48 9.52
N TRP A 6 14.98 2.33 10.02
CA TRP A 6 14.36 1.23 9.26
C TRP A 6 12.97 1.54 8.66
N ARG A 7 12.81 2.70 8.00
CA ARG A 7 11.55 3.06 7.33
C ARG A 7 11.66 2.76 5.84
N LEU A 8 10.83 1.83 5.37
CA LEU A 8 10.64 1.54 3.95
C LEU A 8 10.19 2.79 3.20
N GLN A 9 10.86 3.11 2.09
CA GLN A 9 10.53 4.23 1.22
C GLN A 9 9.86 3.75 -0.06
N ALA A 10 9.00 4.59 -0.66
CA ALA A 10 8.29 4.24 -1.89
C ALA A 10 9.25 3.91 -3.04
N GLY A 11 10.36 4.63 -3.17
CA GLY A 11 11.38 4.36 -4.21
C GLY A 11 12.16 3.06 -4.01
N GLU A 12 12.07 2.43 -2.83
CA GLU A 12 12.75 1.15 -2.55
C GLU A 12 11.91 -0.05 -2.99
N ILE A 13 10.59 0.13 -3.20
CA ILE A 13 9.68 -0.99 -3.50
C ILE A 13 10.06 -1.71 -4.80
N ALA A 14 10.40 -0.95 -5.84
CA ALA A 14 10.82 -1.52 -7.12
C ALA A 14 12.11 -2.37 -7.00
N ASN A 15 12.95 -2.11 -5.99
CA ASN A 15 14.21 -2.82 -5.79
C ASN A 15 14.03 -4.24 -5.23
N PHE A 16 12.84 -4.60 -4.75
CA PHE A 16 12.54 -5.98 -4.35
C PHE A 16 12.43 -6.95 -5.55
N GLY A 17 12.43 -6.42 -6.78
CA GLY A 17 12.41 -7.21 -8.00
C GLY A 17 11.07 -7.89 -8.28
N GLY A 18 11.10 -8.90 -9.15
CA GLY A 18 9.92 -9.64 -9.58
C GLY A 18 9.62 -9.47 -11.08
N GLU A 19 8.41 -9.85 -11.47
CA GLU A 19 7.93 -9.75 -12.84
C GLU A 19 6.94 -8.59 -12.96
N PHE A 20 7.24 -7.62 -13.83
CA PHE A 20 6.34 -6.49 -14.08
C PHE A 20 5.18 -6.93 -14.99
N LYS A 21 3.94 -6.74 -14.53
CA LYS A 21 2.72 -7.08 -15.26
C LYS A 21 1.81 -5.86 -15.36
N VAL A 22 1.61 -5.39 -16.58
CA VAL A 22 0.82 -4.18 -16.86
C VAL A 22 -0.68 -4.36 -16.59
N ASP A 23 -1.22 -5.57 -16.82
CA ASP A 23 -2.68 -5.81 -16.84
C ASP A 23 -3.14 -6.88 -15.84
N SER A 24 -2.33 -7.18 -14.82
CA SER A 24 -2.63 -8.25 -13.85
C SER A 24 -3.17 -7.77 -12.51
N GLY A 25 -2.98 -6.51 -12.15
CA GLY A 25 -3.48 -5.94 -10.90
C GLY A 25 -4.81 -5.24 -11.11
N HIS A 26 -5.71 -5.31 -10.12
CA HIS A 26 -7.02 -4.65 -10.14
C HIS A 26 -7.94 -5.08 -11.30
N THR A 27 -7.79 -6.31 -11.82
CA THR A 27 -8.54 -6.80 -12.99
C THR A 27 -9.47 -7.98 -12.67
N GLU A 28 -9.26 -8.71 -11.58
CA GLU A 28 -10.00 -9.96 -11.31
C GLU A 28 -10.67 -9.95 -9.94
N TRP A 29 -11.93 -9.49 -9.88
CA TRP A 29 -12.68 -9.46 -8.61
C TRP A 29 -12.88 -10.85 -7.98
N VAL A 30 -13.00 -11.89 -8.82
CA VAL A 30 -13.26 -13.27 -8.38
C VAL A 30 -12.04 -13.99 -7.79
N ASP A 31 -10.81 -13.53 -8.08
CA ASP A 31 -9.57 -14.13 -7.54
C ASP A 31 -9.32 -13.67 -6.08
N ALA A 32 -9.93 -12.54 -5.68
CA ALA A 32 -9.96 -11.99 -4.31
C ALA A 32 -8.58 -11.84 -3.62
N ARG A 33 -7.48 -11.85 -4.39
CA ARG A 33 -6.13 -11.59 -3.91
C ARG A 33 -5.95 -10.11 -3.60
N ALA A 34 -4.99 -9.76 -2.74
CA ALA A 34 -4.82 -8.39 -2.27
C ALA A 34 -4.51 -7.43 -3.43
N HIS A 35 -3.77 -7.86 -4.45
CA HIS A 35 -3.48 -7.06 -5.65
C HIS A 35 -4.65 -6.95 -6.64
N GLN A 36 -5.75 -7.68 -6.41
CA GLN A 36 -6.94 -7.64 -7.26
C GLN A 36 -8.06 -6.80 -6.65
N THR A 37 -8.33 -6.97 -5.36
CA THR A 37 -9.49 -6.35 -4.69
C THR A 37 -9.15 -5.65 -3.38
N GLY A 38 -7.88 -5.64 -2.99
CA GLY A 38 -7.43 -5.12 -1.71
C GLY A 38 -6.66 -3.82 -1.81
N PHE A 39 -6.29 -3.31 -0.66
CA PHE A 39 -5.27 -2.28 -0.50
C PHE A 39 -4.55 -2.50 0.83
N THR A 40 -3.44 -1.79 1.02
CA THR A 40 -2.63 -1.81 2.24
C THR A 40 -2.45 -0.39 2.76
N THR A 41 -2.21 -0.26 4.06
CA THR A 41 -1.93 1.03 4.71
C THR A 41 -0.42 1.31 4.84
N THR A 42 0.42 0.58 4.10
CA THR A 42 1.90 0.70 4.14
C THR A 42 2.38 2.12 3.88
N PHE A 43 1.72 2.83 2.96
CA PHE A 43 1.97 4.22 2.64
C PHE A 43 0.68 5.05 2.74
N PRO A 44 0.79 6.37 3.02
CA PRO A 44 -0.36 7.28 3.00
C PRO A 44 -1.11 7.26 1.66
N PRO A 45 -2.36 7.76 1.63
CA PRO A 45 -3.13 7.85 0.40
C PRO A 45 -2.40 8.60 -0.71
N ASN A 46 -2.63 8.19 -1.95
CA ASN A 46 -2.04 8.75 -3.17
C ASN A 46 -0.50 8.68 -3.23
N GLN A 47 0.15 7.87 -2.39
CA GLN A 47 1.59 7.62 -2.52
C GLN A 47 1.89 6.93 -3.85
N LYS A 48 2.67 7.58 -4.71
CA LYS A 48 3.20 6.99 -5.93
C LYS A 48 4.41 6.11 -5.64
N ILE A 49 4.49 4.99 -6.36
CA ILE A 49 5.64 4.08 -6.39
C ILE A 49 6.16 4.06 -7.84
N PRO A 50 7.11 4.94 -8.18
CA PRO A 50 7.59 5.06 -9.55
C PRO A 50 8.43 3.83 -9.95
N TYR A 51 8.14 3.31 -11.13
CA TYR A 51 8.88 2.22 -11.76
C TYR A 51 9.13 2.53 -13.23
N TRP A 52 10.39 2.58 -13.63
CA TRP A 52 10.80 2.90 -14.99
C TRP A 52 11.09 1.63 -15.78
N THR A 53 10.34 1.40 -16.87
CA THR A 53 10.60 0.30 -17.79
C THR A 53 10.09 0.63 -19.19
N GLY A 54 10.79 0.14 -20.23
CA GLY A 54 10.37 0.35 -21.62
C GLY A 54 10.22 1.83 -22.03
N GLY A 55 10.98 2.75 -21.40
CA GLY A 55 10.93 4.18 -21.70
C GLY A 55 9.72 4.92 -21.11
N LYS A 56 8.96 4.29 -20.20
CA LYS A 56 7.80 4.87 -19.54
C LYS A 56 7.88 4.68 -18.02
N GLU A 57 7.40 5.68 -17.28
CA GLU A 57 7.19 5.58 -15.84
C GLU A 57 5.80 5.00 -15.54
N TYR A 58 5.76 4.06 -14.61
CA TYR A 58 4.54 3.46 -14.09
C TYR A 58 4.45 3.71 -12.59
N ASP A 59 3.24 3.94 -12.10
CA ASP A 59 2.93 3.89 -10.67
C ASP A 59 2.45 2.48 -10.35
N ILE A 60 3.24 1.72 -9.58
CA ILE A 60 3.05 0.27 -9.42
C ILE A 60 2.54 -0.12 -8.03
N ASP A 61 2.00 -1.32 -7.94
CA ASP A 61 1.84 -2.05 -6.69
C ASP A 61 2.81 -3.24 -6.67
N PHE A 62 3.06 -3.80 -5.49
CA PHE A 62 4.00 -4.90 -5.30
C PHE A 62 3.39 -6.01 -4.46
N ASN A 63 3.55 -7.26 -4.92
CA ASN A 63 3.34 -8.46 -4.12
C ASN A 63 4.61 -9.32 -4.22
N SER A 64 5.15 -9.77 -3.07
CA SER A 64 6.34 -10.63 -3.05
C SER A 64 6.08 -12.00 -3.70
N MET A 65 4.84 -12.47 -3.61
CA MET A 65 4.35 -13.67 -4.28
C MET A 65 2.81 -13.67 -4.32
N ARG A 66 2.22 -14.53 -5.14
CA ARG A 66 0.79 -14.82 -5.07
C ARG A 66 0.44 -15.43 -3.71
N GLU A 67 -0.62 -14.94 -3.10
CA GLU A 67 -1.18 -15.45 -1.86
C GLU A 67 -1.44 -16.96 -1.96
N GLY A 68 -1.07 -17.71 -0.94
CA GLY A 68 -1.20 -19.18 -0.90
C GLY A 68 -0.14 -19.96 -1.68
N ARG A 69 0.83 -19.30 -2.34
CA ARG A 69 1.91 -19.98 -3.07
C ARG A 69 2.92 -20.68 -2.16
N SER A 70 3.08 -20.24 -0.91
CA SER A 70 3.95 -20.86 0.08
C SER A 70 3.17 -21.19 1.34
N SER A 71 3.45 -22.36 1.93
CA SER A 71 2.93 -22.77 3.24
C SER A 71 3.79 -22.30 4.41
N THR A 72 4.99 -21.77 4.13
CA THR A 72 6.00 -21.44 5.15
C THR A 72 6.49 -20.00 5.10
N LEU A 73 6.23 -19.28 4.00
CA LEU A 73 6.63 -17.89 3.82
C LEU A 73 5.40 -16.99 3.71
N PRO A 74 5.38 -15.85 4.41
CA PRO A 74 4.30 -14.88 4.26
C PRO A 74 4.36 -14.18 2.89
N THR A 75 3.20 -13.80 2.37
CA THR A 75 3.10 -12.83 1.28
C THR A 75 3.23 -11.43 1.86
N TYR A 76 4.14 -10.63 1.31
CA TYR A 76 4.23 -9.20 1.58
C TYR A 76 3.63 -8.45 0.41
N ALA A 77 2.83 -7.43 0.71
CA ALA A 77 2.13 -6.64 -0.28
C ALA A 77 2.26 -5.14 0.02
N VAL A 78 2.40 -4.37 -1.05
CA VAL A 78 2.24 -2.92 -1.08
C VAL A 78 1.28 -2.63 -2.22
N VAL A 79 0.00 -2.60 -1.87
CA VAL A 79 -1.08 -2.20 -2.77
C VAL A 79 -1.57 -0.87 -2.25
N THR A 80 -1.23 0.23 -2.92
CA THR A 80 -1.46 1.57 -2.32
C THR A 80 -2.87 2.08 -2.60
N SER A 81 -3.44 2.82 -1.65
CA SER A 81 -4.74 3.46 -1.82
C SER A 81 -4.58 4.73 -2.67
N ARG A 82 -5.21 4.77 -3.84
CA ARG A 82 -5.14 5.90 -4.78
C ARG A 82 -6.54 6.37 -5.18
N SER A 83 -6.68 7.66 -5.44
CA SER A 83 -7.84 8.21 -6.13
C SER A 83 -7.44 9.42 -7.00
N TYR A 84 -8.31 9.78 -7.94
CA TYR A 84 -8.17 11.00 -8.73
C TYR A 84 -8.66 12.26 -8.00
N HIS A 85 -9.14 12.13 -6.76
CA HIS A 85 -9.56 13.28 -5.97
C HIS A 85 -8.34 14.02 -5.42
N THR A 86 -8.36 15.35 -5.53
CA THR A 86 -7.34 16.21 -4.95
C THR A 86 -7.29 16.02 -3.44
N GLY A 87 -6.10 15.77 -2.90
CA GLY A 87 -5.83 15.81 -1.47
C GLY A 87 -6.10 14.52 -0.70
N GLY A 88 -6.61 13.44 -1.32
CA GLY A 88 -6.82 12.20 -0.56
C GLY A 88 -7.64 11.11 -1.24
N VAL A 89 -8.23 10.23 -0.43
CA VAL A 89 -9.10 9.12 -0.86
C VAL A 89 -10.35 9.06 0.02
N ASN A 90 -11.49 8.69 -0.57
CA ASN A 90 -12.67 8.35 0.23
C ASN A 90 -12.52 6.93 0.78
N SER A 91 -12.62 6.78 2.10
CA SER A 91 -12.48 5.52 2.81
C SER A 91 -13.79 5.16 3.50
N MET A 92 -14.25 3.92 3.32
CA MET A 92 -15.38 3.37 4.08
C MET A 92 -14.86 2.74 5.38
N MET A 93 -15.52 3.06 6.48
CA MET A 93 -15.26 2.50 7.80
C MET A 93 -16.15 1.28 8.06
N LEU A 94 -15.79 0.46 9.05
CA LEU A 94 -16.58 -0.74 9.40
C LEU A 94 -18.00 -0.44 9.91
N ASP A 95 -18.26 0.79 10.35
CA ASP A 95 -19.60 1.25 10.72
C ASP A 95 -20.44 1.72 9.52
N GLY A 96 -19.93 1.58 8.29
CA GLY A 96 -20.57 1.99 7.05
C GLY A 96 -20.42 3.48 6.72
N SER A 97 -19.81 4.28 7.60
CA SER A 97 -19.54 5.70 7.30
C SER A 97 -18.42 5.83 6.26
N VAL A 98 -18.55 6.82 5.37
CA VAL A 98 -17.50 7.18 4.41
C VAL A 98 -16.88 8.50 4.82
N ARG A 99 -15.55 8.55 4.83
CA ARG A 99 -14.78 9.74 5.21
C ARG A 99 -13.67 9.99 4.19
N MET A 100 -13.40 11.27 3.93
CA MET A 100 -12.24 11.66 3.13
C MET A 100 -10.99 11.58 4.01
N THR A 101 -10.03 10.73 3.62
CA THR A 101 -8.73 10.61 4.28
C THR A 101 -7.69 11.39 3.50
N SER A 102 -7.05 12.36 4.14
CA SER A 102 -6.01 13.19 3.52
C SER A 102 -4.79 12.37 3.09
N GLN A 103 -4.20 12.70 1.94
CA GLN A 103 -2.89 12.17 1.51
C GLN A 103 -1.74 12.64 2.43
N THR A 104 -1.94 13.71 3.20
CA THR A 104 -0.96 14.23 4.15
C THR A 104 -1.14 13.68 5.57
N ILE A 105 -2.03 12.71 5.76
CA ILE A 105 -2.19 12.02 7.04
C ILE A 105 -0.85 11.46 7.51
N ALA A 106 -0.56 11.59 8.80
CA ALA A 106 0.64 11.00 9.37
C ALA A 106 0.65 9.48 9.11
N SER A 107 1.74 8.96 8.55
CA SER A 107 1.84 7.55 8.15
C SER A 107 1.56 6.58 9.30
N GLN A 108 1.88 6.96 10.54
CA GLN A 108 1.57 6.16 11.73
C GLN A 108 0.06 6.06 11.97
N VAL A 109 -0.69 7.16 11.83
CA VAL A 109 -2.15 7.17 11.97
C VAL A 109 -2.80 6.31 10.88
N TRP A 110 -2.35 6.46 9.63
CA TRP A 110 -2.90 5.66 8.52
C TRP A 110 -2.68 4.16 8.69
N LYS A 111 -1.47 3.77 9.11
CA LYS A 111 -1.16 2.38 9.45
C LYS A 111 -2.06 1.87 10.57
N ALA A 112 -2.24 2.69 11.61
CA ALA A 112 -3.08 2.33 12.74
C ALA A 112 -4.53 2.08 12.37
N LEU A 113 -5.10 2.90 11.48
CA LEU A 113 -6.45 2.71 10.95
C LEU A 113 -6.63 1.39 10.19
N GLY A 114 -5.56 0.83 9.63
CA GLY A 114 -5.60 -0.45 8.91
C GLY A 114 -5.49 -1.69 9.81
N THR A 115 -5.30 -1.52 11.12
CA THR A 115 -5.10 -2.64 12.04
C THR A 115 -6.40 -3.09 12.67
N ARG A 116 -6.51 -4.40 12.97
CA ARG A 116 -7.68 -4.93 13.69
C ARG A 116 -7.63 -4.67 15.19
N SER A 117 -6.42 -4.45 15.73
CA SER A 117 -6.16 -4.58 17.16
C SER A 117 -6.87 -3.49 17.99
N GLY A 118 -7.27 -2.38 17.35
CA GLY A 118 -7.87 -1.23 18.03
C GLY A 118 -6.89 -0.56 19.01
N SER A 119 -7.06 0.74 19.28
CA SER A 119 -6.29 1.45 20.30
C SER A 119 -4.76 1.48 20.11
N GLU A 120 -4.26 1.41 18.87
CA GLU A 120 -2.84 1.67 18.63
C GLU A 120 -2.50 3.09 19.08
N VAL A 121 -1.57 3.19 20.03
CA VAL A 121 -1.11 4.49 20.52
C VAL A 121 -0.33 5.15 19.40
N VAL A 122 -0.98 6.02 18.63
CA VAL A 122 -0.31 6.92 17.71
C VAL A 122 0.36 8.00 18.55
N ARG A 123 1.61 7.76 18.96
CA ARG A 123 2.44 8.84 19.51
C ARG A 123 2.79 9.78 18.36
N GLU A 124 2.37 11.02 18.48
CA GLU A 124 2.93 12.12 17.71
C GLU A 124 4.43 12.17 18.01
N VAL A 125 5.26 12.09 16.97
CA VAL A 125 6.71 12.30 17.09
C VAL A 125 6.95 13.70 16.58
N GLU A 126 7.29 14.60 17.49
CA GLU A 126 7.83 15.94 17.23
C GLU A 126 9.10 15.89 16.37
#